data_AF-A0A7W1UAJ2-F1
#
_entry.id   AF-A0A7W1UAJ2-F1
#
_cell.length_a   1.000
_cell.length_b   1.000
_cell.length_c   1.000
_cell.angle_alpha   90.00
_cell.angle_beta   90.00
_cell.angle_gamma   90.00
#
_symmetry.space_group_name_H-M   'P 1'
#
loop_
_entity.id
_entity.type
_entity.pdbx_description
1 polymer ?
#
loop_
_entity_poly.entity_id
_entity_poly.type
_entity_poly.pdbx_seq_one_letter_code
_entity_poly.pdbx_strand_id
1 'polypeptide(L)'
;PLLGKRAKRFLHQTKDAQDLLGQHQDAVVAEQRLLALKQHSRGTGIAYVIGLMVERLRNQQSQVYQQIPKQWEKLEKQGKKL
;
A
#
# COMPACT_ATOMS: atom_id res chain seq x y z
N PRO A 1 13.77 -18.85 21.36
CA PRO A 1 12.84 -19.98 21.60
C PRO A 1 11.55 -19.55 22.35
N LEU A 2 10.75 -18.66 21.75
CA LEU A 2 9.43 -18.24 22.30
C LEU A 2 8.26 -18.51 21.33
N LEU A 3 8.53 -18.70 20.03
CA LEU A 3 7.52 -18.98 19.01
C LEU A 3 7.97 -20.16 18.15
N GLY A 4 7.11 -21.16 17.98
CA GLY A 4 7.36 -22.33 17.14
C GLY A 4 7.44 -21.98 15.65
N LYS A 5 7.95 -22.91 14.83
CA LYS A 5 8.13 -22.72 13.36
C LYS A 5 6.84 -22.27 12.64
N ARG A 6 5.67 -22.73 13.10
CA ARG A 6 4.36 -22.34 12.57
C ARG A 6 4.05 -20.86 12.84
N ALA A 7 4.21 -20.43 14.09
CA ALA A 7 4.00 -19.04 14.47
C ALA A 7 4.98 -18.07 13.77
N LYS A 8 6.23 -18.47 13.57
CA LYS A 8 7.19 -17.67 12.77
C LYS A 8 6.73 -17.46 11.32
N ARG A 9 6.16 -18.50 10.69
CA ARG A 9 5.62 -18.39 9.32
C ARG A 9 4.38 -17.52 9.24
N PHE A 10 3.49 -17.62 10.22
CA PHE A 10 2.33 -16.75 10.30
C PHE A 10 2.75 -15.28 10.42
N LEU A 11 3.62 -14.95 11.37
CA LEU A 11 4.13 -13.58 11.57
C LEU A 11 4.79 -13.02 10.30
N HIS A 12 5.52 -13.84 9.57
CA HIS A 12 6.09 -13.41 8.30
C HIS A 12 5.01 -13.03 7.29
N GLN A 13 3.96 -13.85 7.12
CA GLN A 13 2.86 -13.51 6.21
C GLN A 13 2.03 -12.32 6.68
N THR A 14 1.91 -12.10 7.99
CA THR A 14 1.27 -10.91 8.55
C THR A 14 2.06 -9.66 8.19
N LYS A 15 3.40 -9.70 8.32
CA LYS A 15 4.27 -8.61 7.92
C LYS A 15 4.13 -8.30 6.42
N ASP A 16 4.23 -9.32 5.58
CA ASP A 16 4.10 -9.15 4.12
C ASP A 16 2.73 -8.52 3.74
N ALA A 17 1.65 -8.92 4.43
CA ALA A 17 0.33 -8.32 4.24
C ALA A 17 0.28 -6.87 4.73
N GLN A 18 0.85 -6.59 5.90
CA GLN A 18 0.96 -5.24 6.46
C GLN A 18 1.74 -4.31 5.54
N ASP A 19 2.87 -4.76 4.98
CA ASP A 19 3.71 -3.96 4.09
C ASP A 19 2.95 -3.56 2.81
N LEU A 20 2.17 -4.47 2.20
CA LEU A 20 1.34 -4.15 1.03
C LEU A 20 0.21 -3.18 1.38
N LEU A 21 -0.48 -3.38 2.50
CA LEU A 21 -1.54 -2.47 2.94
C LEU A 21 -0.99 -1.07 3.23
N GLY A 22 0.17 -0.99 3.90
CA GLY A 22 0.87 0.25 4.17
C GLY A 22 1.26 0.98 2.88
N GLN A 23 1.88 0.27 1.91
CA GLN A 23 2.25 0.87 0.62
C GLN A 23 1.04 1.43 -0.15
N HIS A 24 -0.10 0.73 -0.12
CA HIS A 24 -1.32 1.22 -0.75
C HIS A 24 -1.83 2.48 -0.04
N GLN A 25 -1.90 2.45 1.30
CA GLN A 25 -2.34 3.58 2.10
C GLN A 25 -1.45 4.80 1.93
N ASP A 26 -0.13 4.63 1.92
CA ASP A 26 0.85 5.71 1.70
C ASP A 26 0.60 6.39 0.35
N ALA A 27 0.34 5.62 -0.70
CA ALA A 27 0.05 6.16 -2.02
C ALA A 27 -1.29 6.90 -2.09
N VAL A 28 -2.33 6.41 -1.40
CA VAL A 28 -3.63 7.09 -1.26
C VAL A 28 -3.48 8.40 -0.50
N VAL A 29 -2.77 8.39 0.62
CA VAL A 29 -2.54 9.59 1.44
C VAL A 29 -1.70 10.61 0.68
N ALA A 30 -0.65 10.19 -0.02
CA ALA A 30 0.16 11.07 -0.85
C ALA A 30 -0.67 11.75 -1.96
N GLU A 31 -1.58 11.01 -2.61
CA GLU A 31 -2.49 11.59 -3.61
C GLU A 31 -3.37 12.67 -2.98
N GLN A 32 -4.00 12.38 -1.84
CA GLN A 32 -4.85 13.34 -1.14
C GLN A 32 -4.08 14.61 -0.75
N ARG A 33 -2.82 14.47 -0.29
CA ARG A 33 -1.96 15.61 0.05
C ARG A 33 -1.63 16.46 -1.17
N LEU A 34 -1.31 15.85 -2.31
CA LEU A 34 -1.03 16.57 -3.55
C LEU A 34 -2.27 17.31 -4.08
N LEU A 35 -3.46 16.69 -4.01
CA LEU A 35 -4.71 17.34 -4.40
C LEU A 35 -5.05 18.51 -3.47
N ALA A 36 -4.80 18.38 -2.17
CA ALA A 36 -4.95 19.49 -1.22
C ALA A 36 -3.95 20.64 -1.52
N LEU A 37 -2.70 20.33 -1.85
CA LEU A 37 -1.71 21.34 -2.26
C LEU A 37 -2.13 22.09 -3.53
N LYS A 38 -2.74 21.40 -4.49
CA LYS A 38 -3.25 22.01 -5.73
C LYS A 38 -4.25 23.13 -5.44
N GLN A 39 -5.13 22.96 -4.45
CA GLN A 39 -6.15 23.96 -4.08
C GLN A 39 -5.54 25.29 -3.63
N HIS A 40 -4.30 25.27 -3.12
CA HIS A 40 -3.60 26.42 -2.57
C HIS A 40 -2.51 26.96 -3.51
N SER A 41 -2.28 26.31 -4.65
CA SER A 41 -1.20 26.65 -5.58
C SER A 41 -1.71 27.48 -6.76
N ARG A 42 -0.99 28.56 -7.11
CA ARG A 42 -1.26 29.37 -8.31
C ARG A 42 -0.17 29.09 -9.36
N GLY A 43 -0.56 28.59 -10.53
CA GLY A 43 0.36 28.38 -11.66
C GLY A 43 0.08 27.09 -12.44
N THR A 44 0.06 27.21 -13.77
CA THR A 44 -0.20 26.10 -14.70
C THR A 44 0.87 25.00 -14.62
N GLY A 45 2.14 25.38 -14.43
CA GLY A 45 3.25 24.42 -14.26
C GLY A 45 3.11 23.55 -13.01
N ILE A 46 2.71 24.14 -11.88
CA ILE A 46 2.48 23.38 -10.62
C ILE A 46 1.30 22.43 -10.80
N ALA A 47 0.21 22.89 -11.42
CA ALA A 47 -0.95 22.05 -11.69
C ALA A 47 -0.62 20.85 -12.60
N TYR A 48 0.25 21.06 -13.59
CA TYR A 48 0.73 20.00 -14.49
C TYR A 48 1.54 18.94 -13.73
N VAL A 49 2.53 19.35 -12.93
CA VAL A 49 3.36 18.43 -12.14
C VAL A 49 2.53 17.64 -11.14
N ILE A 50 1.58 18.29 -10.44
CA ILE A 50 0.67 17.59 -9.52
C ILE A 50 -0.15 16.54 -10.27
N GLY A 51 -0.65 16.85 -11.48
CA GLY A 51 -1.37 15.90 -12.31
C GLY A 51 -0.56 14.63 -12.61
N LEU A 52 0.69 14.80 -13.04
CA LEU A 52 1.61 13.69 -13.31
C LEU A 52 1.90 12.84 -12.05
N MET A 53 2.08 13.48 -10.91
CA MET A 53 2.32 12.77 -9.65
C MET A 53 1.09 11.97 -9.21
N VAL A 54 -0.11 12.53 -9.33
CA VAL A 54 -1.37 11.84 -9.01
C VAL A 54 -1.54 10.60 -9.90
N GLU A 55 -1.28 10.72 -11.21
CA GLU A 55 -1.35 9.58 -12.13
C GLU A 55 -0.38 8.45 -11.71
N ARG A 56 0.87 8.80 -11.40
CA ARG A 56 1.86 7.83 -10.93
C ARG A 56 1.41 7.12 -9.64
N LEU A 57 0.85 7.86 -8.69
CA LEU A 57 0.36 7.30 -7.44
C LEU A 57 -0.83 6.36 -7.66
N ARG A 58 -1.78 6.71 -8.55
CA ARG A 58 -2.90 5.82 -8.90
C ARG A 58 -2.43 4.53 -9.56
N ASN A 59 -1.43 4.62 -10.43
CA ASN A 59 -0.81 3.43 -11.02
C ASN A 59 -0.16 2.55 -9.94
N GLN A 60 0.56 3.15 -8.98
CA GLN A 60 1.12 2.42 -7.85
C GLN A 60 0.03 1.79 -6.95
N GLN A 61 -1.02 2.53 -6.62
CA GLN A 61 -2.16 2.03 -5.85
C GLN A 61 -2.77 0.80 -6.52
N SER A 62 -3.00 0.85 -7.84
CA SER A 62 -3.55 -0.26 -8.63
C SER A 62 -2.64 -1.49 -8.61
N GLN A 63 -1.34 -1.31 -8.83
CA GLN A 63 -0.35 -2.40 -8.81
C GLN A 63 -0.26 -3.08 -7.44
N VAL A 64 -0.29 -2.31 -6.36
CA VAL A 64 -0.27 -2.86 -5.00
C VAL A 64 -1.60 -3.54 -4.68
N TYR A 65 -2.73 -2.93 -5.06
CA TYR A 65 -4.06 -3.47 -4.81
C TYR A 65 -4.25 -4.86 -5.44
N GLN A 66 -3.72 -5.08 -6.64
CA GLN A 66 -3.75 -6.40 -7.30
C GLN A 66 -2.98 -7.50 -6.54
N GLN A 67 -2.03 -7.14 -5.68
CA GLN A 67 -1.22 -8.10 -4.91
C GLN A 67 -1.88 -8.48 -3.58
N ILE A 68 -2.75 -7.63 -3.04
CA ILE A 68 -3.40 -7.82 -1.73
C ILE A 68 -4.16 -9.15 -1.63
N PRO A 69 -5.03 -9.54 -2.59
CA PRO A 69 -5.82 -10.78 -2.46
C PRO A 69 -4.95 -12.03 -2.33
N LYS A 70 -3.88 -12.13 -3.13
CA LYS A 70 -2.94 -13.26 -3.08
C LYS A 70 -2.19 -13.31 -1.77
N GLN A 71 -1.80 -12.16 -1.23
CA GLN A 71 -1.10 -12.11 0.05
C GLN A 71 -2.04 -12.44 1.22
N TRP A 72 -3.29 -11.99 1.14
CA TRP A 72 -4.34 -12.31 2.10
C TRP A 72 -4.60 -13.83 2.16
N GLU A 73 -4.72 -14.49 1.01
CA GLU A 73 -4.90 -15.94 0.94
C GLU A 73 -3.74 -16.71 1.61
N LYS A 74 -2.49 -16.26 1.42
CA LYS A 74 -1.33 -16.89 2.08
C LYS A 74 -1.38 -16.69 3.60
N LEU A 75 -1.76 -15.51 4.07
CA LEU A 75 -1.92 -15.21 5.49
C LEU A 75 -2.97 -16.13 6.12
N GLU A 76 -4.16 -16.23 5.51
CA GLU A 76 -5.22 -17.14 5.97
C GLU A 76 -4.77 -18.60 6.00
N LYS A 77 -4.06 -19.06 4.97
CA LYS A 77 -3.51 -20.44 4.91
C LYS A 77 -2.51 -20.72 6.03
N GLN A 78 -1.72 -19.74 6.46
CA GLN A 78 -0.82 -19.92 7.61
C GLN A 78 -1.57 -19.80 8.94
N GLY A 79 -2.58 -18.92 9.02
CA GLY A 79 -3.45 -18.76 10.18
C GLY A 79 -4.19 -20.06 10.53
N LYS A 80 -4.69 -20.78 9.52
CA LYS A 80 -5.34 -22.10 9.68
C LYS A 80 -4.39 -23.21 10.15
N LYS A 81 -3.07 -23.00 10.10
CA LYS A 81 -2.03 -24.00 10.44
C LYS A 81 -1.34 -23.73 11.77
N LEU A 82 -1.63 -22.59 12.40
CA LEU A 82 -1.21 -22.27 13.76
C LEU A 82 -1.84 -23.29 14.72
#